data_AF-A0A519VCC8-F1
#
_entry.id   AF-A0A519VCC8-F1
#
_cell.length_a   1.000
_cell.length_b   1.000
_cell.length_c   1.000
_cell.angle_alpha   90.00
_cell.angle_beta   90.00
_cell.angle_gamma   90.00
#
_symmetry.space_group_name_H-M   'P 1'
#
loop_
_entity.id
_entity.type
_entity.pdbx_description
1 polymer ?
#
loop_
_entity_poly.entity_id
_entity_poly.type
_entity_poly.pdbx_seq_one_letter_code
_entity_poly.pdbx_strand_id
1 'polypeptide(L)'
;ADVVLGHGPHVTRAVEVYKNKFIAYSLGNFCTYGMFSLKGPNGFAPLLQLKVNAKGDFLYADIVSVKQDKINRLTVDDNFTAFKKLKSLTDFDFARHNLIFENNRISLKN
;
A
#
# COMPACT_ATOMS: atom_id res chain seq x y z
N ALA A 1 -1.07 -0.46 19.67
CA ALA A 1 -1.65 0.16 18.47
C ALA A 1 -2.30 -0.94 17.66
N ASP A 2 -3.51 -0.71 17.15
CA ASP A 2 -4.26 -1.70 16.37
C ASP A 2 -3.91 -1.63 14.87
N VAL A 3 -3.53 -0.44 14.40
CA VAL A 3 -3.04 -0.18 13.05
C VAL A 3 -1.91 0.84 13.13
N VAL A 4 -0.86 0.67 12.33
CA VAL A 4 0.20 1.67 12.15
C VAL A 4 0.25 2.08 10.68
N LEU A 5 0.03 3.37 10.42
CA LEU A 5 0.09 3.96 9.08
C LEU A 5 1.23 4.98 9.03
N GLY A 6 2.35 4.58 8.44
CA GLY A 6 3.48 5.45 8.14
C GLY A 6 3.25 6.25 6.86
N HIS A 7 3.87 7.42 6.79
CA HIS A 7 3.85 8.28 5.61
C HIS A 7 5.22 8.94 5.38
N GLY A 8 6.23 8.12 5.18
CA GLY A 8 7.56 8.57 4.79
C GLY A 8 8.36 7.37 4.29
N PRO A 9 9.09 7.44 3.16
CA PRO A 9 9.18 8.49 2.11
C PRO A 9 7.87 8.63 1.29
N HIS A 10 7.74 9.70 0.51
CA HIS A 10 6.65 10.03 -0.44
C HIS A 10 6.35 8.98 -1.55
N VAL A 11 6.78 7.74 -1.36
CA VAL A 11 6.60 6.59 -2.25
C VAL A 11 5.99 5.42 -1.50
N THR A 12 5.34 4.52 -2.23
CA THR A 12 4.82 3.26 -1.68
C THR A 12 5.95 2.43 -1.06
N ARG A 13 5.74 1.92 0.16
CA ARG A 13 6.65 0.99 0.86
C ARG A 13 5.93 -0.29 1.27
N ALA A 14 6.70 -1.25 1.79
CA ALA A 14 6.18 -2.53 2.24
C ALA A 14 5.08 -2.38 3.32
N VAL A 15 4.31 -3.46 3.46
CA VAL A 15 3.36 -3.70 4.55
C VAL A 15 3.75 -4.98 5.30
N GLU A 16 3.37 -5.04 6.57
CA GLU A 16 3.59 -6.19 7.46
C GLU A 16 2.35 -6.44 8.33
N VAL A 17 2.20 -7.68 8.79
CA VAL A 17 1.35 -8.00 9.95
C VAL A 17 2.24 -8.45 11.10
N TYR A 18 2.35 -7.61 12.13
CA TYR A 18 3.16 -7.86 13.31
C TYR A 18 2.26 -7.96 14.53
N LYS A 19 2.37 -9.07 15.30
CA LYS A 19 1.48 -9.36 16.45
C LYS A 19 -0.01 -9.22 16.07
N ASN A 20 -0.37 -9.75 14.91
CA ASN A 20 -1.71 -9.66 14.30
C ASN A 20 -2.16 -8.24 13.91
N LYS A 21 -1.30 -7.22 14.01
CA LYS A 21 -1.64 -5.82 13.69
C LYS A 21 -1.06 -5.43 12.35
N PHE A 22 -1.86 -4.72 11.55
CA PHE A 22 -1.45 -4.28 10.23
C PHE A 22 -0.56 -3.04 10.31
N ILE A 23 0.54 -3.06 9.57
CA ILE A 23 1.51 -1.96 9.46
C ILE A 23 1.70 -1.64 7.98
N ALA A 24 1.45 -0.39 7.60
CA ALA A 24 1.91 0.16 6.32
C ALA A 24 3.06 1.14 6.59
N TYR A 25 4.24 0.90 6.01
CA TYR A 25 5.40 1.75 6.27
C TYR A 25 5.35 3.06 5.48
N SER A 26 4.76 3.05 4.28
CA SER A 26 4.38 4.26 3.54
C SER A 26 3.38 3.93 2.44
N LEU A 27 2.36 4.78 2.30
CA LEU A 27 1.39 4.73 1.20
C LEU A 27 1.74 5.70 0.06
N GLY A 28 2.84 6.44 0.16
CA GLY A 28 3.27 7.38 -0.87
C GLY A 28 2.27 8.49 -1.19
N ASN A 29 2.46 9.15 -2.33
CA ASN A 29 1.70 10.33 -2.73
C ASN A 29 0.33 10.00 -3.32
N PHE A 30 -0.73 10.21 -2.53
CA PHE A 30 -2.10 10.02 -3.02
C PHE A 30 -2.58 11.15 -3.95
N CYS A 31 -2.56 12.40 -3.47
CA CYS A 31 -2.99 13.56 -4.24
C CYS A 31 -2.08 14.75 -3.89
N THR A 32 -1.18 15.13 -4.79
CA THR A 32 -0.17 16.17 -4.56
C THR A 32 -0.38 17.38 -5.46
N TYR A 33 0.16 18.52 -5.05
CA TYR A 33 0.10 19.80 -5.77
C TYR A 33 1.48 20.49 -5.72
N GLY A 34 1.75 21.40 -6.65
CA GLY A 34 3.01 22.16 -6.67
C GLY A 34 4.22 21.36 -7.18
N MET A 35 5.40 21.55 -6.56
CA MET A 35 6.70 21.06 -7.06
C MET A 35 7.03 19.60 -6.72
N PHE A 36 6.04 18.74 -6.47
CA PHE A 36 6.32 17.32 -6.27
C PHE A 36 6.66 16.64 -7.60
N SER A 37 7.76 15.87 -7.61
CA SER A 37 8.05 15.00 -8.74
C SER A 37 7.00 13.89 -8.80
N LEU A 38 6.35 13.73 -9.95
CA LEU A 38 5.45 12.61 -10.24
C LEU A 38 6.12 11.53 -11.09
N LYS A 39 7.46 11.59 -11.24
CA LYS A 39 8.21 10.59 -12.01
C LYS A 39 8.43 9.33 -11.19
N GLY A 40 8.28 8.18 -11.84
CA GLY A 40 8.59 6.87 -11.26
C GLY A 40 7.76 6.58 -9.99
N PRO A 41 8.38 6.09 -8.90
CA PRO A 41 7.67 5.68 -7.68
C PRO A 41 6.84 6.76 -6.97
N ASN A 42 7.07 8.04 -7.27
CA ASN A 42 6.30 9.15 -6.68
C ASN A 42 4.98 9.43 -7.42
N GLY A 43 4.80 8.84 -8.61
CA GLY A 43 3.63 9.04 -9.45
C GLY A 43 2.50 8.04 -9.22
N PHE A 44 2.64 7.11 -8.27
CA PHE A 44 1.58 6.16 -7.94
C PHE A 44 1.51 5.90 -6.43
N ALA A 45 0.32 5.52 -5.96
CA ALA A 45 0.05 5.20 -4.57
C ALA A 45 -1.06 4.15 -4.45
N PRO A 46 -1.07 3.34 -3.38
CA PRO A 46 -2.22 2.52 -3.01
C PRO A 46 -3.20 3.34 -2.17
N LEU A 47 -4.48 3.23 -2.52
CA LEU A 47 -5.59 3.46 -1.59
C LEU A 47 -5.86 2.14 -0.85
N LEU A 48 -5.68 2.17 0.48
CA LEU A 48 -5.80 1.01 1.35
C LEU A 48 -7.19 0.97 2.00
N GLN A 49 -7.95 -0.07 1.72
CA GLN A 49 -9.19 -0.39 2.45
C GLN A 49 -8.93 -1.53 3.42
N LEU A 50 -8.69 -1.20 4.69
CA LEU A 50 -8.29 -2.13 5.73
C LEU A 50 -9.49 -2.67 6.51
N LYS A 51 -9.58 -3.99 6.67
CA LYS A 51 -10.54 -4.67 7.55
C LYS A 51 -9.84 -5.26 8.76
N VAL A 52 -10.32 -4.90 9.95
CA VAL A 52 -9.89 -5.46 11.24
C VAL A 52 -11.08 -5.99 12.04
N ASN A 53 -10.83 -6.88 13.00
CA ASN A 53 -11.84 -7.35 13.96
C ASN A 53 -11.95 -6.40 15.18
N ALA A 54 -12.85 -6.70 16.12
CA ALA A 54 -13.05 -5.90 17.33
C ALA A 54 -11.85 -5.87 18.29
N LYS A 55 -10.89 -6.80 18.15
CA LYS A 55 -9.61 -6.82 18.89
C LYS A 55 -8.53 -6.00 18.18
N GLY A 56 -8.84 -5.42 17.02
CA GLY A 56 -7.90 -4.72 16.16
C GLY A 56 -6.98 -5.67 15.37
N ASP A 57 -7.31 -6.96 15.25
CA ASP A 57 -6.49 -7.89 14.46
C ASP A 57 -6.82 -7.76 12.97
N PHE A 58 -5.79 -7.83 12.14
CA PHE A 58 -5.88 -7.81 10.69
C PHE A 58 -6.71 -8.98 10.16
N LEU A 59 -7.66 -8.67 9.26
CA LEU A 59 -8.42 -9.68 8.52
C LEU A 59 -7.99 -9.71 7.05
N TYR A 60 -8.09 -8.57 6.37
CA TYR A 60 -7.64 -8.39 5.00
C TYR A 60 -7.53 -6.90 4.67
N ALA A 61 -6.91 -6.59 3.53
CA ALA A 61 -6.90 -5.25 2.97
C ALA A 61 -7.11 -5.30 1.45
N ASP A 62 -8.00 -4.47 0.94
CA ASP A 62 -8.16 -4.25 -0.50
C ASP A 62 -7.34 -3.03 -0.93
N ILE A 63 -6.74 -3.11 -2.11
CA ILE A 63 -5.83 -2.09 -2.65
C ILE A 63 -6.39 -1.57 -3.96
N VAL A 64 -6.73 -0.28 -3.99
CA VAL A 64 -6.99 0.43 -5.25
C VAL A 64 -5.71 1.14 -5.65
N SER A 65 -5.12 0.76 -6.78
CA SER A 65 -3.94 1.45 -7.31
C SER A 65 -4.37 2.74 -7.99
N VAL A 66 -3.71 3.84 -7.65
CA VAL A 66 -3.91 5.14 -8.30
C VAL A 66 -2.61 5.68 -8.83
N LYS A 67 -2.70 6.52 -9.86
CA LYS A 67 -1.57 7.24 -10.45
C LYS A 67 -1.88 8.71 -10.60
N GLN A 68 -0.81 9.50 -10.56
CA GLN A 68 -0.84 10.94 -10.73
C GLN A 68 0.05 11.34 -11.88
N ASP A 69 -0.48 12.16 -12.78
CA ASP A 69 0.30 12.88 -13.79
C ASP A 69 -0.14 14.35 -13.87
N LYS A 70 0.66 15.18 -14.55
CA LYS A 70 0.41 16.64 -14.61
C LYS A 70 -0.83 17.01 -15.45
N ILE A 71 -1.32 16.12 -16.28
CA ILE A 71 -2.41 16.36 -17.24
C ILE A 71 -3.73 15.88 -16.65
N ASN A 72 -3.80 14.59 -16.29
CA ASN A 72 -4.99 13.91 -15.81
C ASN A 72 -5.16 13.99 -14.28
N ARG A 73 -4.19 14.58 -13.57
CA ARG A 73 -4.16 14.64 -12.10
C ARG A 73 -4.24 13.22 -11.53
N LEU A 74 -5.10 13.00 -10.54
CA LEU A 74 -5.30 11.70 -9.91
C LEU A 74 -6.30 10.85 -10.71
N THR A 75 -5.88 9.64 -11.08
CA THR A 75 -6.69 8.65 -11.78
C THR A 75 -6.47 7.25 -11.20
N VAL A 76 -7.40 6.33 -11.45
CA VAL A 76 -7.19 4.90 -11.18
C VAL A 76 -6.09 4.38 -12.10
N ASP A 77 -5.24 3.49 -11.56
CA ASP A 77 -4.21 2.80 -12.33
C ASP A 77 -4.61 1.35 -12.61
N ASP A 78 -5.12 1.13 -13.83
CA ASP A 78 -5.54 -0.20 -14.32
C ASP A 78 -4.38 -1.22 -14.42
N ASN A 79 -3.12 -0.75 -14.33
CA ASN A 79 -1.96 -1.65 -14.31
C ASN A 79 -1.65 -2.21 -12.92
N PHE A 80 -2.37 -1.78 -11.88
CA PHE A 80 -2.17 -2.18 -10.49
C PHE A 80 -0.72 -1.96 -9.99
N THR A 81 -0.08 -0.87 -10.42
CA THR A 81 1.35 -0.62 -10.19
C THR A 81 1.67 -0.55 -8.70
N ALA A 82 0.82 0.14 -7.92
CA ALA A 82 1.00 0.26 -6.48
C ALA A 82 0.86 -1.09 -5.77
N PHE A 83 -0.12 -1.91 -6.15
CA PHE A 83 -0.31 -3.26 -5.61
C PHE A 83 0.89 -4.18 -5.89
N LYS A 84 1.37 -4.19 -7.15
CA LYS A 84 2.58 -4.95 -7.54
C LYS A 84 3.81 -4.46 -6.78
N LYS A 85 3.92 -3.15 -6.57
CA LYS A 85 5.03 -2.56 -5.82
C LYS A 85 4.98 -2.92 -4.33
N LEU A 86 3.80 -2.87 -3.71
CA LEU A 86 3.56 -3.35 -2.35
C LEU A 86 4.03 -4.79 -2.19
N LYS A 87 3.57 -5.69 -3.06
CA LYS A 87 3.97 -7.10 -3.04
C LYS A 87 5.50 -7.24 -3.14
N SER A 88 6.11 -6.63 -4.16
CA SER A 88 7.56 -6.73 -4.38
C SER A 88 8.39 -6.20 -3.21
N LEU A 89 7.98 -5.10 -2.58
CA LEU A 89 8.70 -4.55 -1.43
C LEU A 89 8.46 -5.37 -0.17
N THR A 90 7.25 -5.87 0.06
CA THR A 90 6.95 -6.77 1.19
C THR A 90 7.72 -8.09 1.06
N ASP A 91 7.76 -8.70 -0.13
CA ASP A 91 8.55 -9.91 -0.39
C ASP A 91 10.06 -9.68 -0.13
N PHE A 92 10.56 -8.48 -0.48
CA PHE A 92 11.97 -8.12 -0.32
C PHE A 92 12.35 -7.77 1.13
N ASP A 93 11.56 -6.92 1.79
CA ASP A 93 11.85 -6.44 3.14
C ASP A 93 11.55 -7.52 4.21
N PHE A 94 10.60 -8.42 3.95
CA PHE A 94 10.11 -9.41 4.91
C PHE A 94 10.12 -10.84 4.35
N ALA A 95 11.30 -11.43 4.16
CA ALA A 95 11.46 -12.76 3.55
C ALA A 95 10.59 -13.92 4.13
N ARG A 96 10.03 -13.77 5.33
CA ARG A 96 9.17 -14.77 6.00
C ARG A 96 7.78 -14.25 6.38
N HIS A 97 7.26 -13.24 5.67
CA HIS A 97 5.90 -12.77 5.93
C HIS A 97 4.83 -13.83 5.59
N ASN A 98 3.70 -13.73 6.30
CA ASN A 98 2.54 -14.61 6.11
C ASN A 98 1.42 -13.95 5.28
N LEU A 99 1.74 -12.90 4.53
CA LEU A 99 0.79 -12.24 3.63
C LEU A 99 0.68 -12.96 2.27
N ILE A 100 -0.53 -13.00 1.71
CA ILE A 100 -0.88 -13.36 0.34
C ILE A 100 -1.29 -12.08 -0.40
N PHE A 101 -0.88 -11.96 -1.66
CA PHE A 101 -1.23 -10.83 -2.54
C PHE A 101 -1.89 -11.35 -3.80
N GLU A 102 -3.23 -11.30 -3.87
CA GLU A 102 -4.02 -11.82 -5.00
C GLU A 102 -5.24 -10.94 -5.26
N ASN A 103 -5.60 -10.74 -6.53
CA ASN A 103 -6.81 -9.99 -6.94
C ASN A 103 -6.94 -8.60 -6.27
N ASN A 104 -5.83 -7.86 -6.15
CA ASN A 104 -5.74 -6.58 -5.44
C ASN A 104 -6.11 -6.63 -3.95
N ARG A 105 -6.11 -7.82 -3.35
CA ARG A 105 -6.32 -8.05 -1.93
C ARG A 105 -5.04 -8.59 -1.27
N ILE A 106 -4.85 -8.17 -0.03
CA ILE A 106 -3.85 -8.67 0.90
C ILE A 106 -4.58 -9.44 1.99
N SER A 107 -4.18 -10.69 2.25
CA SER A 107 -4.75 -11.54 3.30
C SER A 107 -3.66 -12.35 3.98
N LEU A 108 -4.00 -13.08 5.05
CA LEU A 108 -3.08 -14.03 5.68
C LEU A 108 -3.07 -15.36 4.91
N LYS A 109 -1.92 -16.05 4.94
CA LYS A 109 -1.83 -17.48 4.61
C LYS A 109 -2.65 -18.26 5.63
N ASN A 110 -3.54 -19.11 5.15
CA ASN A 110 -4.28 -20.06 5.98
C ASN A 110 -3.34 -21.14 6.53
#